data_AF-A0A6J1MD39-F1
#
_entry.id   AF-A0A6J1MD39-F1
#
_cell.length_a   1.000
_cell.length_b   1.000
_cell.length_c   1.000
_cell.angle_alpha   90.00
_cell.angle_beta   90.00
_cell.angle_gamma   90.00
#
_symmetry.space_group_name_H-M   'P 1'
#
loop_
_entity.id
_entity.type
_entity.pdbx_description
1 polymer ?
#
loop_
_entity_poly.entity_id
_entity_poly.type
_entity_poly.pdbx_seq_one_letter_code
_entity_poly.pdbx_strand_id
1 'polypeptide(L)'
;MPCSMRNTNLLARRKGHSGTPAVKPVRLRDPNRHALLRYGYIDDDWTPQSLTERLSYVNKLLAIHTVYKKHEFENRVKTLRSKTERLKEDCRQGHIKLKNLSGDDTSHAIRIMLNNHSSMQRLYKKMPIHLVVENITQCTFAMRKERDRLQCRLEQLKLKLQQLQNECLTLEHRIKNESQLGAEERLKTNILLKKIENSKVRFMAVKTINTTYKKMTQVLGADAIFYEPILRSLDDDIEDQSKMIDYIVDLGFPAVGRLRRLEHQFQQMEQARQGFLAEHPIFKPPVTKDVPQTEHVLEYPRYFRETESMLVLKKEAETIAKTIKKLKYTTTCSQAREICSRNKNIIKNTRDIKHQIDKDNINRKMIEKKLCYTGLLRSALVNNLTDEEVKRLEYIDLLRSTLNTEKNIENNTKEHLQNRAKAYVMLRLCLWNLVETLRSIDRGPYTFRHKFLRSSYLKLPLLNFDFFDIYSIPPNIYEEDINKIMRLVKRKLYKLMLSYAAIPDSHQKTSILVDDYHQRFLTEYRSNAEKRKSLEYDGAISTDEERANVGVPTRKQIKSSSAKLLEEIHNAYY
;
A
#
# COMPACT_ATOMS: atom_id res chain seq x y z
N MET A 1 -9.80 46.00 43.76
CA MET A 1 -9.03 47.21 43.42
C MET A 1 -8.60 47.13 41.95
N PRO A 2 -8.88 48.13 41.09
CA PRO A 2 -8.49 48.11 39.70
C PRO A 2 -7.22 48.92 39.44
N CYS A 3 -6.08 48.25 39.21
CA CYS A 3 -4.85 48.91 38.74
C CYS A 3 -4.93 49.18 37.23
N SER A 4 -5.72 50.17 36.82
CA SER A 4 -5.73 50.68 35.44
C SER A 4 -4.69 51.78 35.24
N MET A 5 -3.40 51.42 35.27
CA MET A 5 -2.36 52.35 34.80
C MET A 5 -2.47 52.51 33.27
N ARG A 6 -3.07 53.61 32.84
CA ARG A 6 -3.06 54.07 31.45
C ARG A 6 -1.62 54.41 31.08
N ASN A 7 -0.97 53.56 30.27
CA ASN A 7 0.28 53.93 29.58
C ASN A 7 0.01 54.89 28.42
N THR A 8 -0.46 56.09 28.74
CA THR A 8 -0.40 57.28 27.89
C THR A 8 0.78 58.12 28.40
N ASN A 9 1.90 58.11 27.65
CA ASN A 9 3.02 59.07 27.64
C ASN A 9 4.37 58.36 27.34
N LEU A 10 4.67 58.14 26.05
CA LEU A 10 6.02 57.77 25.58
C LEU A 10 6.48 58.62 24.36
N LEU A 11 5.89 59.79 24.15
CA LEU A 11 6.25 60.73 23.06
C LEU A 11 6.31 62.19 23.54
N ALA A 12 7.15 62.47 24.55
CA ALA A 12 7.47 63.85 24.95
C ALA A 12 8.78 63.99 25.75
N ARG A 13 9.91 63.41 25.29
CA ARG A 13 11.24 63.78 25.80
C ARG A 13 11.99 64.61 24.77
N ARG A 14 11.69 65.92 24.73
CA ARG A 14 12.50 66.91 24.00
C ARG A 14 13.93 66.86 24.54
N LYS A 15 14.86 66.24 23.80
CA LYS A 15 16.29 66.47 24.00
C LYS A 15 16.62 67.83 23.40
N GLY A 16 17.13 68.75 24.22
CA GLY A 16 17.75 69.97 23.70
C GLY A 16 18.91 69.60 22.77
N HIS A 17 19.01 70.27 21.62
CA HIS A 17 20.18 70.16 20.76
C HIS A 17 21.30 71.01 21.34
N SER A 18 22.32 70.34 21.87
CA SER A 18 23.61 70.94 22.20
C SER A 18 24.72 70.02 21.68
N GLY A 19 25.36 70.42 20.59
CA GLY A 19 26.39 69.64 19.90
C GLY A 19 25.81 68.61 18.93
N THR A 20 25.91 68.89 17.63
CA THR A 20 25.86 67.87 16.59
C THR A 20 27.04 66.90 16.81
N PRO A 21 26.81 65.60 17.09
CA PRO A 21 27.90 64.65 17.13
C PRO A 21 28.42 64.48 15.69
N ALA A 22 29.74 64.59 15.50
CA ALA A 22 30.33 64.36 14.19
C ALA A 22 29.96 62.95 13.69
N VAL A 23 29.36 62.89 12.50
CA VAL A 23 28.97 61.63 11.86
C VAL A 23 30.24 60.80 11.66
N LYS A 24 30.27 59.59 12.22
CA LYS A 24 31.41 58.70 12.10
C LYS A 24 31.55 58.23 10.65
N PRO A 25 32.76 58.16 10.09
CA PRO A 25 32.95 57.67 8.72
C PRO A 25 32.49 56.22 8.64
N VAL A 26 31.47 55.97 7.81
CA VAL A 26 31.01 54.63 7.47
C VAL A 26 32.07 53.99 6.57
N ARG A 27 32.64 52.85 6.99
CA ARG A 27 33.48 52.05 6.10
C ARG A 27 32.59 51.35 5.08
N LEU A 28 32.88 51.56 3.80
CA LEU A 28 32.29 50.76 2.71
C LEU A 28 32.47 49.27 3.02
N ARG A 29 31.41 48.48 2.89
CA ARG A 29 31.53 47.02 2.77
C ARG A 29 32.15 46.68 1.41
N ASP A 30 32.83 45.55 1.33
CA ASP A 30 33.43 45.08 0.08
C ASP A 30 32.37 45.04 -1.05
N PRO A 31 32.65 45.60 -2.25
CA PRO A 31 31.71 45.57 -3.37
C PRO A 31 31.29 44.15 -3.76
N ASN A 32 32.13 43.16 -3.46
CA ASN A 32 31.86 41.72 -3.64
C ASN A 32 30.74 41.13 -2.76
N ARG A 33 30.16 41.91 -1.83
CA ARG A 33 29.02 41.48 -0.99
C ARG A 33 27.67 42.09 -1.38
N HIS A 34 27.64 43.07 -2.28
CA HIS A 34 26.39 43.71 -2.71
C HIS A 34 25.73 42.92 -3.85
N ALA A 35 24.54 42.38 -3.61
CA ALA A 35 23.82 41.58 -4.60
C ALA A 35 23.33 42.39 -5.82
N LEU A 36 22.97 43.67 -5.63
CA LEU A 36 22.55 44.56 -6.72
C LEU A 36 23.71 44.98 -7.64
N LEU A 37 24.89 45.29 -7.07
CA LEU A 37 26.05 45.74 -7.87
C LEU A 37 26.65 44.62 -8.73
N ARG A 38 26.27 43.36 -8.50
CA ARG A 38 26.73 42.21 -9.28
C ARG A 38 26.03 42.04 -10.64
N TYR A 39 25.00 42.84 -10.92
CA TYR A 39 24.24 42.82 -12.19
C TYR A 39 24.12 44.21 -12.84
N GLY A 40 24.94 45.17 -12.43
CA GLY A 40 25.06 46.47 -13.08
C GLY A 40 26.06 46.43 -14.24
N TYR A 41 25.62 45.97 -15.42
CA TYR A 41 26.29 46.36 -16.65
C TYR A 41 26.04 47.86 -16.87
N ILE A 42 27.10 48.65 -16.78
CA ILE A 42 27.11 50.04 -17.24
C ILE A 42 27.44 49.96 -18.74
N ASP A 43 26.41 50.04 -19.57
CA ASP A 43 26.53 50.35 -21.00
C ASP A 43 26.27 51.85 -21.20
N ASP A 44 26.93 52.47 -22.18
CA ASP A 44 26.87 53.93 -22.40
C ASP A 44 25.55 54.41 -23.07
N ASP A 45 24.66 53.50 -23.48
CA ASP A 45 23.47 53.78 -24.30
C ASP A 45 22.16 54.11 -23.52
N TRP A 46 22.26 54.62 -22.28
CA TRP A 46 21.07 54.93 -21.46
C TRP A 46 20.37 56.22 -21.90
N THR A 47 19.25 56.09 -22.61
CA THR A 47 18.37 57.22 -22.93
C THR A 47 17.56 57.70 -21.70
N PRO A 48 17.22 59.00 -21.58
CA PRO A 48 16.46 59.51 -20.44
C PRO A 48 15.11 58.82 -20.21
N GLN A 49 14.48 58.31 -21.28
CA GLN A 49 13.20 57.62 -21.23
C GLN A 49 13.29 56.29 -20.47
N SER A 50 14.30 55.45 -20.75
CA SER A 50 14.48 54.16 -20.03
C SER A 50 14.70 54.37 -18.53
N LEU A 51 15.39 55.46 -18.17
CA LEU A 51 15.62 55.88 -16.79
C LEU A 51 14.29 56.28 -16.10
N THR A 52 13.44 57.07 -16.77
CA THR A 52 12.12 57.42 -16.23
C THR A 52 11.18 56.21 -16.10
N GLU A 53 11.20 55.28 -17.05
CA GLU A 53 10.42 54.04 -16.95
C GLU A 53 10.88 53.18 -15.76
N ARG A 54 12.20 53.03 -15.58
CA ARG A 54 12.77 52.27 -14.46
C ARG A 54 12.44 52.90 -13.11
N LEU A 55 12.52 54.23 -12.99
CA LEU A 55 12.08 54.96 -11.80
C LEU A 55 10.57 54.83 -11.55
N SER A 56 9.74 54.84 -12.60
CA SER A 56 8.30 54.59 -12.47
C SER A 56 7.99 53.18 -11.96
N TYR A 57 8.79 52.18 -12.36
CA TYR A 57 8.68 50.81 -11.89
C TYR A 57 9.10 50.66 -10.42
N VAL A 58 10.21 51.30 -10.02
CA VAL A 58 10.64 51.37 -8.62
C VAL A 58 9.57 52.06 -7.74
N ASN A 59 8.97 53.16 -8.21
CA ASN A 59 7.88 53.83 -7.49
C ASN A 59 6.63 52.95 -7.32
N LYS A 60 6.29 52.12 -8.34
CA LYS A 60 5.22 51.11 -8.23
C LYS A 60 5.56 50.04 -7.19
N LEU A 61 6.81 49.56 -7.16
CA LEU A 61 7.27 48.60 -6.15
C LEU A 61 7.26 49.18 -4.73
N LEU A 62 7.68 50.44 -4.55
CA LEU A 62 7.62 51.14 -3.26
C LEU A 62 6.17 51.30 -2.80
N ALA A 63 5.24 51.66 -3.69
CA ALA A 63 3.82 51.73 -3.37
C ALA A 63 3.29 50.36 -2.88
N ILE A 64 3.61 49.27 -3.58
CA ILE A 64 3.26 47.89 -3.17
C ILE A 64 3.87 47.54 -1.81
N HIS A 65 5.15 47.87 -1.57
CA HIS A 65 5.82 47.66 -0.28
C HIS A 65 5.08 48.38 0.87
N THR A 66 4.63 49.63 0.69
CA THR A 66 3.88 50.33 1.76
C THR A 66 2.56 49.65 2.11
N VAL A 67 1.87 49.04 1.14
CA VAL A 67 0.64 48.25 1.36
C VAL A 67 0.98 46.95 2.09
N TYR A 68 2.04 46.25 1.68
CA TYR A 68 2.47 45.01 2.32
C TYR A 68 2.89 45.24 3.78
N LYS A 69 3.66 46.31 4.06
CA LYS A 69 4.09 46.72 5.40
C LYS A 69 2.93 47.03 6.34
N LYS A 70 1.82 47.59 5.82
CA LYS A 70 0.57 47.78 6.57
C LYS A 70 -0.07 46.43 6.93
N HIS A 71 -0.21 45.52 5.97
CA HIS A 71 -0.78 44.18 6.23
C HIS A 71 0.08 43.34 7.19
N GLU A 72 1.41 43.42 7.10
CA GLU A 72 2.29 42.81 8.09
C GLU A 72 2.02 43.34 9.50
N PHE A 73 1.94 44.65 9.66
CA PHE A 73 1.69 45.28 10.96
C PHE A 73 0.34 44.83 11.53
N GLU A 74 -0.73 44.82 10.73
CA GLU A 74 -2.03 44.30 11.13
C GLU A 74 -1.98 42.83 11.57
N ASN A 75 -1.27 41.98 10.82
CA ASN A 75 -1.14 40.55 11.14
C ASN A 75 -0.30 40.32 12.41
N ARG A 76 0.76 41.10 12.62
CA ARG A 76 1.53 41.11 13.88
C ARG A 76 0.64 41.55 15.06
N VAL A 77 -0.19 42.57 14.91
CA VAL A 77 -1.14 43.00 15.95
C VAL A 77 -2.22 41.93 16.23
N LYS A 78 -2.81 41.32 15.20
CA LYS A 78 -3.81 40.23 15.33
C LYS A 78 -3.23 38.99 16.05
N THR A 79 -2.00 38.60 15.71
CA THR A 79 -1.32 37.46 16.37
C THR A 79 -0.90 37.78 17.81
N LEU A 80 -0.49 39.01 18.13
CA LEU A 80 -0.22 39.43 19.51
C LEU A 80 -1.50 39.49 20.36
N ARG A 81 -2.62 39.98 19.81
CA ARG A 81 -3.93 40.00 20.50
C ARG A 81 -4.42 38.59 20.84
N SER A 82 -4.46 37.69 19.87
CA SER A 82 -4.89 36.30 20.11
C SER A 82 -3.96 35.54 21.08
N LYS A 83 -2.64 35.81 21.08
CA LYS A 83 -1.72 35.30 22.11
C LYS A 83 -2.02 35.87 23.50
N THR A 84 -2.31 37.17 23.62
CA THR A 84 -2.65 37.78 24.93
C THR A 84 -4.03 37.37 25.44
N GLU A 85 -5.00 37.11 24.58
CA GLU A 85 -6.30 36.53 24.97
C GLU A 85 -6.15 35.10 25.49
N ARG A 86 -5.37 34.25 24.81
CA ARG A 86 -5.04 32.89 25.30
C ARG A 86 -4.35 32.94 26.66
N LEU A 87 -3.31 33.77 26.82
CA LEU A 87 -2.62 33.92 28.11
C LEU A 87 -3.54 34.44 29.22
N LYS A 88 -4.48 35.36 28.93
CA LYS A 88 -5.49 35.80 29.90
C LYS A 88 -6.43 34.67 30.31
N GLU A 89 -6.83 33.83 29.37
CA GLU A 89 -7.66 32.66 29.66
C GLU A 89 -6.88 31.61 30.45
N ASP A 90 -5.64 31.29 30.07
CA ASP A 90 -4.77 30.39 30.83
C ASP A 90 -4.52 30.89 32.27
N CYS A 91 -4.33 32.20 32.47
CA CYS A 91 -4.24 32.81 33.80
C CYS A 91 -5.56 32.73 34.57
N ARG A 92 -6.72 32.92 33.92
CA ARG A 92 -8.05 32.74 34.57
C ARG A 92 -8.27 31.30 34.98
N GLN A 93 -8.00 30.35 34.09
CA GLN A 93 -8.09 28.91 34.36
C GLN A 93 -7.11 28.49 35.46
N GLY A 94 -5.90 29.07 35.49
CA GLY A 94 -4.92 28.92 36.56
C GLY A 94 -5.44 29.44 37.91
N HIS A 95 -6.00 30.65 37.95
CA HIS A 95 -6.61 31.20 39.16
C HIS A 95 -7.83 30.40 39.65
N ILE A 96 -8.68 29.91 38.74
CA ILE A 96 -9.81 29.02 39.09
C ILE A 96 -9.28 27.71 39.69
N LYS A 97 -8.27 27.08 39.07
CA LYS A 97 -7.63 25.87 39.60
C LYS A 97 -6.99 26.10 40.97
N LEU A 98 -6.27 27.21 41.17
CA LEU A 98 -5.68 27.58 42.46
C LEU A 98 -6.75 27.84 43.53
N LYS A 99 -7.84 28.54 43.18
CA LYS A 99 -8.98 28.75 44.08
C LYS A 99 -9.62 27.41 44.49
N ASN A 100 -9.78 26.49 43.55
CA ASN A 100 -10.33 25.15 43.79
C ASN A 100 -9.38 24.23 44.59
N LEU A 101 -8.08 24.52 44.62
CA LEU A 101 -7.09 23.84 45.47
C LEU A 101 -7.00 24.45 46.88
N SER A 102 -7.36 25.73 47.03
CA SER A 102 -7.29 26.49 48.28
C SER A 102 -8.58 26.51 49.10
N GLY A 103 -9.68 25.91 48.60
CA GLY A 103 -10.98 25.90 49.27
C GLY A 103 -11.31 24.56 49.94
N ASP A 104 -11.94 24.62 51.11
CA ASP A 104 -12.42 23.46 51.89
C ASP A 104 -13.54 22.64 51.18
N ASP A 105 -14.01 23.12 50.03
CA ASP A 105 -15.09 22.53 49.21
C ASP A 105 -14.79 21.13 48.66
N THR A 106 -13.55 20.63 48.79
CA THR A 106 -13.19 19.27 48.37
C THR A 106 -14.12 18.20 48.96
N SER A 107 -14.50 18.35 50.23
CA SER A 107 -15.42 17.43 50.92
C SER A 107 -16.89 17.52 50.46
N HIS A 108 -17.28 18.63 49.83
CA HIS A 108 -18.61 18.81 49.25
C HIS A 108 -18.64 18.32 47.80
N ALA A 109 -17.60 18.62 47.01
CA ALA A 109 -17.43 18.12 45.65
C ALA A 109 -17.36 16.59 45.59
N ILE A 110 -16.65 15.94 46.53
CA ILE A 110 -16.60 14.48 46.66
C ILE A 110 -17.99 13.90 47.00
N ARG A 111 -18.78 14.57 47.85
CA ARG A 111 -20.17 14.17 48.14
C ARG A 111 -21.07 14.26 46.92
N ILE A 112 -20.93 15.31 46.10
CA ILE A 112 -21.69 15.45 44.84
C ILE A 112 -21.27 14.38 43.82
N MET A 113 -19.97 14.18 43.60
CA MET A 113 -19.48 13.23 42.58
C MET A 113 -19.72 11.76 42.95
N LEU A 114 -19.76 11.41 44.24
CA LEU A 114 -19.96 10.04 44.72
C LEU A 114 -21.35 9.84 45.37
N ASN A 115 -22.37 10.62 44.98
CA ASN A 115 -23.67 10.68 45.67
C ASN A 115 -24.28 9.27 45.91
N ASN A 116 -24.17 8.38 44.92
CA ASN A 116 -24.73 7.02 44.97
C ASN A 116 -23.87 5.99 45.74
N HIS A 117 -22.69 6.37 46.25
CA HIS A 117 -21.71 5.46 46.86
C HIS A 117 -21.24 5.93 48.24
N SER A 118 -22.08 5.78 49.27
CA SER A 118 -21.80 6.26 50.64
C SER A 118 -20.59 5.62 51.33
N SER A 119 -20.14 4.45 50.87
CA SER A 119 -18.90 3.80 51.30
C SER A 119 -17.66 4.53 50.75
N MET A 120 -17.65 4.81 49.44
CA MET A 120 -16.59 5.56 48.76
C MET A 120 -16.50 7.01 49.29
N GLN A 121 -17.65 7.66 49.55
CA GLN A 121 -17.67 8.98 50.19
C GLN A 121 -16.96 8.99 51.55
N ARG A 122 -17.18 7.97 52.39
CA ARG A 122 -16.53 7.85 53.70
C ARG A 122 -15.03 7.62 53.57
N LEU A 123 -14.61 6.75 52.65
CA LEU A 123 -13.21 6.45 52.38
C LEU A 123 -12.42 7.68 51.90
N TYR A 124 -12.99 8.46 50.99
CA TYR A 124 -12.31 9.58 50.34
C TYR A 124 -12.53 10.95 51.00
N LYS A 125 -13.30 11.02 52.09
CA LYS A 125 -13.73 12.29 52.75
C LYS A 125 -12.61 13.27 53.10
N LYS A 126 -11.39 12.78 53.37
CA LYS A 126 -10.21 13.58 53.74
C LYS A 126 -9.15 13.69 52.63
N MET A 127 -9.41 13.14 51.45
CA MET A 127 -8.41 13.03 50.37
C MET A 127 -8.65 14.08 49.28
N PRO A 128 -7.60 14.77 48.77
CA PRO A 128 -7.73 15.70 47.65
C PRO A 128 -8.34 15.06 46.40
N ILE A 129 -9.25 15.77 45.72
CA ILE A 129 -10.05 15.27 44.58
C ILE A 129 -9.19 14.59 43.51
N HIS A 130 -8.02 15.14 43.18
CA HIS A 130 -7.13 14.58 42.15
C HIS A 130 -6.64 13.16 42.51
N LEU A 131 -6.25 12.92 43.77
CA LEU A 131 -5.85 11.60 44.25
C LEU A 131 -7.04 10.63 44.39
N VAL A 132 -8.24 11.16 44.65
CA VAL A 132 -9.49 10.36 44.63
C VAL A 132 -9.78 9.86 43.22
N VAL A 133 -9.64 10.72 42.21
CA VAL A 133 -9.78 10.34 40.80
C VAL A 133 -8.69 9.36 40.37
N GLU A 134 -7.43 9.56 40.76
CA GLU A 134 -6.36 8.60 40.51
C GLU A 134 -6.63 7.24 41.17
N ASN A 135 -7.03 7.19 42.44
CA ASN A 135 -7.35 5.91 43.09
C ASN A 135 -8.56 5.22 42.45
N ILE A 136 -9.65 5.94 42.16
CA ILE A 136 -10.82 5.36 41.47
C ILE A 136 -10.43 4.87 40.07
N THR A 137 -9.60 5.62 39.33
CA THR A 137 -9.13 5.17 38.01
C THR A 137 -8.22 3.94 38.11
N GLN A 138 -7.31 3.86 39.07
CA GLN A 138 -6.48 2.67 39.31
C GLN A 138 -7.32 1.45 39.70
N CYS A 139 -8.20 1.56 40.69
CA CYS A 139 -9.07 0.47 41.14
C CYS A 139 -10.01 -0.02 40.02
N THR A 140 -10.56 0.88 39.21
CA THR A 140 -11.48 0.52 38.12
C THR A 140 -10.77 0.22 36.79
N PHE A 141 -9.45 0.40 36.67
CA PHE A 141 -8.71 0.21 35.42
C PHE A 141 -8.87 -1.20 34.84
N ALA A 142 -8.76 -2.23 35.69
CA ALA A 142 -8.95 -3.62 35.28
C ALA A 142 -10.37 -3.88 34.75
N MET A 143 -11.39 -3.39 35.46
CA MET A 143 -12.80 -3.54 35.07
C MET A 143 -13.12 -2.79 33.77
N ARG A 144 -12.61 -1.57 33.59
CA ARG A 144 -12.75 -0.81 32.32
C ARG A 144 -12.08 -1.54 31.18
N LYS A 145 -10.84 -2.02 31.38
CA LYS A 145 -10.09 -2.75 30.35
C LYS A 145 -10.79 -4.03 29.91
N GLU A 146 -11.36 -4.80 30.83
CA GLU A 146 -12.15 -5.98 30.45
C GLU A 146 -13.50 -5.59 29.81
N ARG A 147 -14.17 -4.52 30.27
CA ARG A 147 -15.36 -3.97 29.60
C ARG A 147 -15.06 -3.58 28.15
N ASP A 148 -13.98 -2.84 27.91
CA ASP A 148 -13.59 -2.37 26.59
C ASP A 148 -13.15 -3.54 25.69
N ARG A 149 -12.49 -4.57 26.26
CA ARG A 149 -12.21 -5.84 25.57
C ARG A 149 -13.49 -6.59 25.17
N LEU A 150 -14.48 -6.66 26.08
CA LEU A 150 -15.78 -7.28 25.81
C LEU A 150 -16.57 -6.48 24.77
N GLN A 151 -16.51 -5.15 24.81
CA GLN A 151 -17.13 -4.28 23.81
C GLN A 151 -16.50 -4.47 22.43
N CYS A 152 -15.17 -4.45 22.31
CA CYS A 152 -14.46 -4.80 21.07
C CYS A 152 -14.84 -6.20 20.56
N ARG A 153 -15.02 -7.18 21.46
CA ARG A 153 -15.45 -8.53 21.07
C ARG A 153 -16.90 -8.57 20.57
N LEU A 154 -17.80 -7.80 21.20
CA LEU A 154 -19.19 -7.65 20.80
C LEU A 154 -19.29 -6.96 19.43
N GLU A 155 -18.51 -5.91 19.20
CA GLU A 155 -18.42 -5.21 17.91
C GLU A 155 -17.91 -6.14 16.79
N GLN A 156 -16.86 -6.94 17.05
CA GLN A 156 -16.41 -7.99 16.13
C GLN A 156 -17.50 -9.02 15.79
N LEU A 157 -18.31 -9.42 16.78
CA LEU A 157 -19.40 -10.37 16.57
C LEU A 157 -20.55 -9.75 15.78
N LYS A 158 -20.90 -8.48 16.03
CA LYS A 158 -21.87 -7.72 15.22
C LYS A 158 -21.42 -7.58 13.76
N LEU A 159 -20.15 -7.27 13.52
CA LEU A 159 -19.59 -7.19 12.16
C LEU A 159 -19.65 -8.55 11.44
N LYS A 160 -19.35 -9.65 12.13
CA LYS A 160 -19.50 -11.01 11.56
C LYS A 160 -20.95 -11.37 11.26
N LEU A 161 -21.87 -11.01 12.14
CA LEU A 161 -23.31 -11.22 11.94
C LEU A 161 -23.80 -10.45 10.70
N GLN A 162 -23.40 -9.17 10.57
CA GLN A 162 -23.69 -8.36 9.38
C GLN A 162 -23.07 -8.94 8.10
N GLN A 163 -21.85 -9.48 8.16
CA GLN A 163 -21.22 -10.18 7.03
C GLN A 163 -22.05 -11.39 6.59
N LEU A 164 -22.43 -12.27 7.53
CA LEU A 164 -23.26 -13.44 7.25
C LEU A 164 -24.65 -13.07 6.71
N GLN A 165 -25.29 -12.03 7.27
CA GLN A 165 -26.56 -11.51 6.75
C GLN A 165 -26.41 -10.98 5.31
N ASN A 166 -25.34 -10.25 5.01
CA ASN A 166 -25.06 -9.79 3.65
C ASN A 166 -24.80 -10.98 2.71
N GLU A 167 -24.08 -12.02 3.14
CA GLU A 167 -23.87 -13.24 2.37
C GLU A 167 -25.21 -13.94 2.07
N CYS A 168 -26.06 -14.17 3.07
CA CYS A 168 -27.42 -14.69 2.89
C CYS A 168 -28.23 -13.87 1.89
N LEU A 169 -28.26 -12.54 2.04
CA LEU A 169 -28.95 -11.64 1.11
C LEU A 169 -28.38 -11.74 -0.31
N THR A 170 -27.06 -11.85 -0.50
CA THR A 170 -26.48 -12.03 -1.84
C THR A 170 -26.85 -13.38 -2.47
N LEU A 171 -27.02 -14.43 -1.66
CA LEU A 171 -27.50 -15.75 -2.14
C LEU A 171 -28.98 -15.68 -2.51
N GLU A 172 -29.83 -15.08 -1.68
CA GLU A 172 -31.24 -14.82 -2.01
C GLU A 172 -31.37 -13.99 -3.30
N HIS A 173 -30.58 -12.93 -3.44
CA HIS A 173 -30.56 -12.12 -4.65
C HIS A 173 -30.07 -12.91 -5.87
N ARG A 174 -29.12 -13.85 -5.73
CA ARG A 174 -28.75 -14.74 -6.84
C ARG A 174 -29.91 -15.64 -7.25
N ILE A 175 -30.57 -16.29 -6.30
CA ILE A 175 -31.73 -17.17 -6.54
C ILE A 175 -32.90 -16.39 -7.20
N LYS A 176 -33.24 -15.22 -6.66
CA LYS A 176 -34.24 -14.31 -7.25
C LYS A 176 -33.83 -13.83 -8.65
N ASN A 177 -32.56 -13.53 -8.89
CA ASN A 177 -32.09 -13.01 -10.19
C ASN A 177 -31.78 -14.10 -11.24
N GLU A 178 -31.66 -15.37 -10.84
CA GLU A 178 -31.65 -16.53 -11.75
C GLU A 178 -33.06 -16.85 -12.27
N SER A 179 -34.09 -16.35 -11.59
CA SER A 179 -35.51 -16.46 -11.97
C SER A 179 -35.90 -15.46 -13.08
N GLN A 180 -35.24 -15.58 -14.24
CA GLN A 180 -35.56 -15.01 -15.56
C GLN A 180 -35.72 -13.49 -15.76
N LEU A 181 -35.94 -12.67 -14.73
CA LEU A 181 -36.11 -11.20 -14.87
C LEU A 181 -34.82 -10.37 -14.71
N GLY A 182 -33.73 -10.96 -14.20
CA GLY A 182 -32.54 -10.20 -13.78
C GLY A 182 -31.64 -9.61 -14.87
N ALA A 183 -31.90 -9.84 -16.17
CA ALA A 183 -30.97 -9.45 -17.25
C ALA A 183 -30.91 -7.91 -17.46
N GLU A 184 -32.06 -7.23 -17.49
CA GLU A 184 -32.11 -5.79 -17.71
C GLU A 184 -31.61 -4.98 -16.50
N GLU A 185 -31.92 -5.45 -15.30
CA GLU A 185 -31.44 -4.82 -14.06
C GLU A 185 -29.92 -4.98 -13.91
N ARG A 186 -29.35 -6.13 -14.31
CA ARG A 186 -27.89 -6.32 -14.41
C ARG A 186 -27.25 -5.36 -15.41
N LEU A 187 -27.89 -5.05 -16.54
CA LEU A 187 -27.41 -4.01 -17.46
C LEU A 187 -27.45 -2.60 -16.82
N LYS A 188 -28.57 -2.23 -16.19
CA LYS A 188 -28.74 -0.93 -15.51
C LYS A 188 -27.72 -0.74 -14.37
N THR A 189 -27.51 -1.77 -13.54
CA THR A 189 -26.51 -1.76 -12.46
C THR A 189 -25.07 -1.72 -12.98
N ASN A 190 -24.74 -2.46 -14.04
CA ASN A 190 -23.41 -2.37 -14.68
C ASN A 190 -23.12 -0.96 -15.25
N ILE A 191 -24.13 -0.27 -15.80
CA ILE A 191 -24.00 1.12 -16.26
C ILE A 191 -23.73 2.07 -15.06
N LEU A 192 -24.42 1.86 -13.93
CA LEU A 192 -24.20 2.64 -12.71
C LEU A 192 -22.83 2.37 -12.09
N LEU A 193 -22.37 1.12 -12.04
CA LEU A 193 -21.04 0.76 -11.56
C LEU A 193 -19.94 1.42 -12.41
N LYS A 194 -20.05 1.39 -13.74
CA LYS A 194 -19.11 2.11 -14.63
C LYS A 194 -19.12 3.63 -14.38
N LYS A 195 -20.28 4.23 -14.08
CA LYS A 195 -20.35 5.66 -13.69
C LYS A 195 -19.66 5.93 -12.34
N ILE A 196 -19.78 5.02 -11.38
CA ILE A 196 -19.11 5.11 -10.06
C ILE A 196 -17.58 4.91 -10.20
N GLU A 197 -17.13 3.97 -11.03
CA GLU A 197 -15.71 3.79 -11.31
C GLU A 197 -15.11 5.02 -12.00
N ASN A 198 -15.79 5.57 -13.00
CA ASN A 198 -15.39 6.82 -13.64
C ASN A 198 -15.35 8.00 -12.66
N SER A 199 -16.30 8.10 -11.71
CA SER A 199 -16.27 9.15 -10.68
C SER A 199 -15.13 8.94 -9.68
N LYS A 200 -14.79 7.70 -9.34
CA LYS A 200 -13.63 7.34 -8.50
C LYS A 200 -12.31 7.67 -9.19
N VAL A 201 -12.17 7.42 -10.48
CA VAL A 201 -10.98 7.83 -11.27
C VAL A 201 -10.85 9.36 -11.28
N ARG A 202 -11.95 10.09 -11.54
CA ARG A 202 -11.98 11.56 -11.46
C ARG A 202 -11.60 12.07 -10.06
N PHE A 203 -12.11 11.45 -9.01
CA PHE A 203 -11.76 11.81 -7.63
C PHE A 203 -10.28 11.59 -7.33
N MET A 204 -9.69 10.48 -7.80
CA MET A 204 -8.26 10.24 -7.64
C MET A 204 -7.41 11.24 -8.42
N ALA A 205 -7.83 11.66 -9.63
CA ALA A 205 -7.17 12.73 -10.37
C ALA A 205 -7.27 14.09 -9.64
N VAL A 206 -8.44 14.45 -9.09
CA VAL A 206 -8.58 15.66 -8.26
C VAL A 206 -7.72 15.57 -7.00
N LYS A 207 -7.60 14.39 -6.39
CA LYS A 207 -6.73 14.16 -5.23
C LYS A 207 -5.26 14.32 -5.58
N THR A 208 -4.78 13.79 -6.71
CA THR A 208 -3.38 13.97 -7.13
C THR A 208 -3.10 15.44 -7.46
N ILE A 209 -3.99 16.12 -8.18
CA ILE A 209 -3.92 17.58 -8.44
C ILE A 209 -3.84 18.38 -7.14
N ASN A 210 -4.67 18.07 -6.13
CA ASN A 210 -4.59 18.72 -4.83
C ASN A 210 -3.29 18.43 -4.08
N THR A 211 -2.66 17.27 -4.28
CA THR A 211 -1.33 16.99 -3.73
C THR A 211 -0.20 17.69 -4.48
N THR A 212 -0.30 17.90 -5.80
CA THR A 212 0.69 18.68 -6.55
C THR A 212 0.61 20.15 -6.22
N TYR A 213 -0.60 20.74 -6.11
CA TYR A 213 -0.76 22.11 -5.64
C TYR A 213 -0.18 22.32 -4.23
N LYS A 214 -0.44 21.40 -3.29
CA LYS A 214 0.18 21.48 -1.95
C LYS A 214 1.71 21.46 -1.99
N LYS A 215 2.31 20.65 -2.88
CA LYS A 215 3.77 20.65 -3.09
C LYS A 215 4.26 21.96 -3.71
N MET A 216 3.55 22.51 -4.70
CA MET A 216 3.88 23.82 -5.28
C MET A 216 3.84 24.92 -4.22
N THR A 217 2.82 24.96 -3.36
CA THR A 217 2.76 25.93 -2.25
C THR A 217 3.89 25.74 -1.24
N GLN A 218 4.33 24.49 -0.98
CA GLN A 218 5.48 24.22 -0.12
C GLN A 218 6.80 24.69 -0.73
N VAL A 219 7.00 24.50 -2.05
CA VAL A 219 8.18 25.00 -2.76
C VAL A 219 8.20 26.54 -2.76
N LEU A 220 7.09 27.18 -3.17
CA LEU A 220 6.98 28.66 -3.12
C LEU A 220 7.16 29.23 -1.71
N GLY A 221 6.71 28.51 -0.68
CA GLY A 221 6.93 28.87 0.73
C GLY A 221 8.38 28.72 1.18
N ALA A 222 9.15 27.78 0.59
CA ALA A 222 10.59 27.66 0.80
C ALA A 222 11.35 28.74 0.01
N ASP A 223 10.95 29.04 -1.22
CA ASP A 223 11.57 30.09 -2.05
C ASP A 223 11.42 31.48 -1.42
N ALA A 224 10.28 31.76 -0.79
CA ALA A 224 10.06 32.97 0.00
C ALA A 224 11.11 33.17 1.12
N ILE A 225 11.65 32.09 1.69
CA ILE A 225 12.70 32.14 2.72
C ILE A 225 14.04 32.58 2.12
N PHE A 226 14.28 32.39 0.82
CA PHE A 226 15.49 32.89 0.14
C PHE A 226 15.37 34.36 -0.29
N TYR A 227 14.17 34.82 -0.65
CA TYR A 227 13.96 36.23 -1.02
C TYR A 227 13.98 37.19 0.18
N GLU A 228 13.50 36.77 1.35
CA GLU A 228 13.46 37.61 2.56
C GLU A 228 14.85 38.13 3.01
N PRO A 229 15.92 37.30 3.10
CA PRO A 229 17.28 37.79 3.37
C PRO A 229 17.82 38.74 2.30
N ILE A 230 17.50 38.49 1.03
CA ILE A 230 17.91 39.37 -0.08
C ILE A 230 17.27 40.74 0.12
N LEU A 231 15.93 40.81 0.27
CA LEU A 231 15.21 42.06 0.46
C LEU A 231 15.71 42.85 1.67
N ARG A 232 15.96 42.18 2.82
CA ARG A 232 16.54 42.84 3.99
C ARG A 232 17.95 43.40 3.73
N SER A 233 18.79 42.67 3.00
CA SER A 233 20.12 43.19 2.63
C SER A 233 20.03 44.42 1.71
N LEU A 234 18.99 44.51 0.87
CA LEU A 234 18.75 45.69 0.04
C LEU A 234 18.22 46.88 0.86
N ASP A 235 17.32 46.64 1.82
CA ASP A 235 16.86 47.67 2.76
C ASP A 235 18.03 48.23 3.59
N ASP A 236 18.90 47.36 4.12
CA ASP A 236 20.13 47.74 4.84
C ASP A 236 21.08 48.57 3.94
N ASP A 237 21.30 48.12 2.69
CA ASP A 237 22.14 48.83 1.70
C ASP A 237 21.57 50.22 1.36
N ILE A 238 20.24 50.35 1.21
CA ILE A 238 19.56 51.63 0.94
C ILE A 238 19.72 52.59 2.13
N GLU A 239 19.59 52.10 3.36
CA GLU A 239 19.84 52.95 4.54
C GLU A 239 21.30 53.43 4.61
N ASP A 240 22.27 52.56 4.30
CA ASP A 240 23.68 52.91 4.33
C ASP A 240 24.07 53.88 3.18
N GLN A 241 23.47 53.74 2.00
CA GLN A 241 23.57 54.74 0.93
C GLN A 241 22.96 56.09 1.34
N SER A 242 21.80 56.11 2.01
CA SER A 242 21.21 57.35 2.53
C SER A 242 22.16 58.05 3.51
N LYS A 243 22.70 57.31 4.49
CA LYS A 243 23.67 57.84 5.47
C LYS A 243 24.96 58.35 4.80
N MET A 244 25.39 57.73 3.70
CA MET A 244 26.54 58.17 2.92
C MET A 244 26.24 59.46 2.14
N ILE A 245 25.06 59.60 1.56
CA ILE A 245 24.61 60.83 0.90
C ILE A 245 24.56 61.98 1.92
N ASP A 246 23.95 61.76 3.08
CA ASP A 246 23.90 62.74 4.17
C ASP A 246 25.32 63.19 4.58
N TYR A 247 26.25 62.25 4.75
CA TYR A 247 27.66 62.54 5.07
C TYR A 247 28.39 63.33 3.96
N ILE A 248 28.16 62.99 2.68
CA ILE A 248 28.75 63.72 1.54
C ILE A 248 28.20 65.15 1.48
N VAL A 249 26.91 65.34 1.74
CA VAL A 249 26.24 66.65 1.80
C VAL A 249 26.80 67.48 2.96
N ASP A 250 26.91 66.90 4.15
CA ASP A 250 27.49 67.53 5.35
C ASP A 250 28.97 67.92 5.17
N LEU A 251 29.75 67.17 4.40
CA LEU A 251 31.14 67.50 4.06
C LEU A 251 31.24 68.51 2.90
N GLY A 252 30.32 68.42 1.94
CA GLY A 252 30.26 69.26 0.75
C GLY A 252 29.87 70.71 1.06
N PHE A 253 28.91 70.94 1.97
CA PHE A 253 28.51 72.30 2.35
C PHE A 253 29.68 73.16 2.89
N PRO A 254 30.51 72.69 3.84
CA PRO A 254 31.73 73.39 4.25
C PRO A 254 32.75 73.61 3.13
N ALA A 255 32.93 72.63 2.23
CA ALA A 255 33.87 72.75 1.12
C ALA A 255 33.43 73.80 0.10
N VAL A 256 32.16 73.81 -0.29
CA VAL A 256 31.54 74.84 -1.14
C VAL A 256 31.58 76.21 -0.44
N GLY A 257 31.33 76.26 0.87
CA GLY A 257 31.47 77.48 1.66
C GLY A 257 32.90 78.03 1.68
N ARG A 258 33.92 77.15 1.71
CA ARG A 258 35.33 77.54 1.61
C ARG A 258 35.72 77.96 0.19
N LEU A 259 35.19 77.31 -0.85
CA LEU A 259 35.36 77.72 -2.24
C LEU A 259 34.82 79.12 -2.48
N ARG A 260 33.58 79.44 -2.08
CA ARG A 260 33.03 80.80 -2.24
C ARG A 260 33.85 81.88 -1.50
N ARG A 261 34.41 81.54 -0.33
CA ARG A 261 35.33 82.44 0.39
C ARG A 261 36.64 82.63 -0.38
N LEU A 262 37.19 81.56 -0.96
CA LEU A 262 38.38 81.63 -1.80
C LEU A 262 38.11 82.39 -3.10
N GLU A 263 36.96 82.22 -3.75
CA GLU A 263 36.55 82.99 -4.93
C GLU A 263 36.48 84.49 -4.63
N HIS A 264 35.87 84.90 -3.51
CA HIS A 264 35.91 86.30 -3.07
C HIS A 264 37.33 86.79 -2.75
N GLN A 265 38.17 85.96 -2.13
CA GLN A 265 39.58 86.29 -1.90
C GLN A 265 40.38 86.39 -3.20
N PHE A 266 40.09 85.54 -4.20
CA PHE A 266 40.70 85.61 -5.53
C PHE A 266 40.25 86.85 -6.29
N GLN A 267 38.97 87.23 -6.24
CA GLN A 267 38.48 88.49 -6.81
C GLN A 267 39.16 89.72 -6.15
N GLN A 268 39.32 89.72 -4.82
CA GLN A 268 40.07 90.76 -4.11
C GLN A 268 41.57 90.76 -4.48
N MET A 269 42.17 89.57 -4.62
CA MET A 269 43.56 89.42 -5.05
C MET A 269 43.76 89.82 -6.52
N GLU A 270 42.81 89.58 -7.42
CA GLU A 270 42.88 90.05 -8.82
C GLU A 270 42.73 91.57 -8.90
N GLN A 271 41.84 92.17 -8.11
CA GLN A 271 41.76 93.63 -7.95
C GLN A 271 43.08 94.21 -7.41
N ALA A 272 43.73 93.55 -6.45
CA ALA A 272 45.05 93.94 -5.98
C ALA A 272 46.16 93.69 -7.02
N ARG A 273 46.04 92.62 -7.83
CA ARG A 273 47.01 92.25 -8.87
C ARG A 273 46.97 93.18 -10.08
N GLN A 274 45.82 93.78 -10.39
CA GLN A 274 45.72 94.90 -11.33
C GLN A 274 46.54 96.13 -10.89
N GLY A 275 46.88 96.26 -9.60
CA GLY A 275 47.78 97.30 -9.06
C GLY A 275 49.25 96.90 -8.92
N PHE A 276 49.61 95.62 -9.08
CA PHE A 276 50.96 95.08 -8.79
C PHE A 276 51.45 94.11 -9.89
N LEU A 277 51.46 94.59 -11.14
CA LEU A 277 52.09 93.89 -12.28
C LEU A 277 53.33 94.63 -12.76
N ALA A 278 54.40 94.55 -11.96
CA ALA A 278 55.77 94.81 -12.41
C ALA A 278 56.74 93.81 -11.75
N GLU A 279 57.49 93.12 -12.60
CA GLU A 279 58.80 92.47 -12.35
C GLU A 279 58.91 91.10 -11.61
N HIS A 280 59.33 90.10 -12.41
CA HIS A 280 60.36 89.06 -12.13
C HIS A 280 60.02 87.70 -11.42
N PRO A 281 60.81 86.61 -11.69
CA PRO A 281 60.19 85.29 -12.00
C PRO A 281 60.79 84.00 -11.36
N ILE A 282 60.21 82.83 -11.70
CA ILE A 282 60.73 81.42 -11.69
C ILE A 282 61.09 80.74 -10.33
N PHE A 283 60.64 79.49 -10.11
CA PHE A 283 61.39 78.39 -9.44
C PHE A 283 60.85 76.97 -9.78
N LYS A 284 61.65 75.89 -9.60
CA LYS A 284 61.34 74.46 -9.93
C LYS A 284 61.31 73.52 -8.67
N PRO A 285 61.58 72.18 -8.69
CA PRO A 285 60.70 71.11 -8.16
C PRO A 285 61.26 70.35 -6.92
N PRO A 286 60.65 69.22 -6.46
CA PRO A 286 61.39 67.94 -6.43
C PRO A 286 60.63 66.66 -6.91
N VAL A 287 60.73 65.50 -6.21
CA VAL A 287 61.26 64.22 -6.80
C VAL A 287 60.70 62.90 -6.16
N THR A 288 61.13 61.74 -6.69
CA THR A 288 60.76 60.30 -6.62
C THR A 288 60.94 59.47 -5.31
N LYS A 289 60.36 58.22 -5.27
CA LYS A 289 60.97 56.87 -4.95
C LYS A 289 59.98 55.85 -4.29
N ASP A 290 60.14 54.50 -4.25
CA ASP A 290 60.67 53.45 -5.18
C ASP A 290 60.57 51.98 -4.59
N VAL A 291 60.78 50.90 -5.39
CA VAL A 291 61.14 49.45 -5.09
C VAL A 291 60.18 48.38 -4.40
N PRO A 292 60.41 47.02 -4.52
CA PRO A 292 59.35 45.97 -4.66
C PRO A 292 59.52 44.64 -3.81
N GLN A 293 59.08 43.46 -4.34
CA GLN A 293 58.92 42.12 -3.69
C GLN A 293 60.10 41.12 -3.87
N THR A 294 60.18 40.04 -3.05
CA THR A 294 60.80 38.72 -3.40
C THR A 294 60.47 37.57 -2.41
N GLU A 295 60.60 36.30 -2.83
CA GLU A 295 60.32 35.05 -2.07
C GLU A 295 61.55 34.10 -2.03
N HIS A 296 61.65 33.16 -1.05
CA HIS A 296 62.49 31.93 -1.13
C HIS A 296 62.21 30.91 0.01
N VAL A 297 62.18 29.60 -0.29
CA VAL A 297 62.29 28.46 0.68
C VAL A 297 63.02 27.27 0.01
N LEU A 298 63.77 26.46 0.77
CA LEU A 298 64.56 25.28 0.34
C LEU A 298 64.33 24.06 1.25
N GLU A 299 64.48 22.83 0.72
CA GLU A 299 64.33 21.53 1.43
C GLU A 299 65.67 20.77 1.63
N TYR A 300 65.71 19.83 2.61
CA TYR A 300 66.83 18.91 2.87
C TYR A 300 66.35 17.49 3.30
N PRO A 301 67.08 16.39 2.98
CA PRO A 301 66.76 15.02 3.40
C PRO A 301 67.57 14.54 4.65
N ARG A 302 67.14 13.44 5.32
CA ARG A 302 67.79 12.90 6.55
C ARG A 302 67.83 11.35 6.66
N TYR A 303 68.77 10.84 7.45
CA TYR A 303 69.29 9.45 7.51
C TYR A 303 68.40 8.37 8.16
N PHE A 304 68.70 7.09 7.85
CA PHE A 304 68.10 5.86 8.40
C PHE A 304 69.07 5.10 9.34
N ARG A 305 68.64 4.71 10.55
CA ARG A 305 69.24 3.68 11.42
C ARG A 305 68.15 3.02 12.27
N GLU A 306 68.20 1.71 12.47
CA GLU A 306 67.27 1.01 13.37
C GLU A 306 67.62 1.29 14.85
N THR A 307 66.61 1.55 15.69
CA THR A 307 66.76 1.85 17.13
C THR A 307 66.15 0.75 17.99
N GLU A 308 66.51 0.68 19.28
CA GLU A 308 65.93 -0.31 20.22
C GLU A 308 64.40 -0.23 20.29
N SER A 309 63.83 0.98 20.18
CA SER A 309 62.37 1.18 20.09
C SER A 309 61.73 0.45 18.90
N MET A 310 62.45 0.32 17.78
CA MET A 310 62.00 -0.43 16.61
C MET A 310 62.00 -1.95 16.87
N LEU A 311 62.96 -2.46 17.66
CA LEU A 311 63.01 -3.87 18.08
C LEU A 311 61.89 -4.21 19.06
N VAL A 312 61.52 -3.30 19.97
CA VAL A 312 60.34 -3.45 20.84
C VAL A 312 59.06 -3.48 20.01
N LEU A 313 58.87 -2.51 19.11
CA LEU A 313 57.74 -2.46 18.17
C LEU A 313 57.63 -3.72 17.30
N LYS A 314 58.76 -4.31 16.89
CA LYS A 314 58.79 -5.57 16.12
C LYS A 314 58.28 -6.76 16.95
N LYS A 315 58.70 -6.88 18.21
CA LYS A 315 58.18 -7.90 19.14
C LYS A 315 56.68 -7.73 19.42
N GLU A 316 56.22 -6.50 19.59
CA GLU A 316 54.79 -6.19 19.74
C GLU A 316 54.00 -6.54 18.47
N ALA A 317 54.50 -6.18 17.29
CA ALA A 317 53.88 -6.54 16.01
C ALA A 317 53.77 -8.06 15.83
N GLU A 318 54.75 -8.85 16.29
CA GLU A 318 54.67 -10.31 16.30
C GLU A 318 53.60 -10.87 17.25
N THR A 319 53.42 -10.28 18.44
CA THR A 319 52.34 -10.71 19.36
C THR A 319 50.97 -10.36 18.80
N ILE A 320 50.82 -9.18 18.19
CA ILE A 320 49.62 -8.74 17.47
C ILE A 320 49.33 -9.67 16.28
N ALA A 321 50.35 -10.07 15.50
CA ALA A 321 50.18 -11.03 14.42
C ALA A 321 49.71 -12.42 14.92
N LYS A 322 50.23 -12.88 16.06
CA LYS A 322 49.81 -14.14 16.72
C LYS A 322 48.35 -14.06 17.21
N THR A 323 47.91 -12.95 17.80
CA THR A 323 46.50 -12.79 18.25
C THR A 323 45.55 -12.64 17.07
N ILE A 324 45.91 -11.90 16.01
CA ILE A 324 45.11 -11.81 14.76
C ILE A 324 44.93 -13.19 14.12
N LYS A 325 45.98 -14.03 14.07
CA LYS A 325 45.87 -15.42 13.59
C LYS A 325 44.88 -16.23 14.43
N LYS A 326 44.97 -16.19 15.78
CA LYS A 326 44.00 -16.86 16.66
C LYS A 326 42.56 -16.39 16.41
N LEU A 327 42.34 -15.08 16.33
CA LEU A 327 41.01 -14.50 16.07
C LEU A 327 40.45 -14.91 14.69
N LYS A 328 41.30 -14.98 13.66
CA LYS A 328 40.93 -15.43 12.31
C LYS A 328 40.37 -16.86 12.33
N TYR A 329 41.00 -17.77 13.07
CA TYR A 329 40.50 -19.14 13.27
C TYR A 329 39.18 -19.17 14.04
N THR A 330 39.08 -18.49 15.19
CA THR A 330 37.86 -18.52 16.03
C THR A 330 36.64 -17.88 15.36
N THR A 331 36.85 -16.94 14.43
CA THR A 331 35.76 -16.24 13.72
C THR A 331 35.55 -16.73 12.28
N THR A 332 36.25 -17.79 11.87
CA THR A 332 36.22 -18.37 10.51
C THR A 332 36.33 -17.35 9.37
N CYS A 333 37.13 -16.30 9.56
CA CYS A 333 37.30 -15.23 8.56
C CYS A 333 38.38 -15.56 7.53
N SER A 334 38.18 -15.13 6.28
CA SER A 334 39.20 -15.26 5.22
C SER A 334 40.26 -14.16 5.32
N GLN A 335 39.85 -12.94 5.68
CA GLN A 335 40.71 -11.75 5.83
C GLN A 335 40.66 -11.19 7.25
N ALA A 336 41.79 -10.65 7.73
CA ALA A 336 41.86 -10.04 9.07
C ALA A 336 40.97 -8.78 9.22
N ARG A 337 40.71 -8.05 8.12
CA ARG A 337 39.86 -6.85 8.10
C ARG A 337 38.39 -7.14 8.44
N GLU A 338 37.91 -8.35 8.17
CA GLU A 338 36.51 -8.76 8.38
C GLU A 338 36.19 -9.11 9.83
N ILE A 339 37.21 -9.42 10.66
CA ILE A 339 37.03 -9.86 12.05
C ILE A 339 36.24 -8.82 12.86
N CYS A 340 36.58 -7.53 12.70
CA CYS A 340 35.97 -6.44 13.46
C CYS A 340 34.51 -6.18 13.06
N SER A 341 34.15 -6.26 11.78
CA SER A 341 32.77 -6.06 11.33
C SER A 341 31.89 -7.27 11.69
N ARG A 342 32.40 -8.49 11.50
CA ARG A 342 31.69 -9.73 11.82
C ARG A 342 31.46 -9.86 13.33
N ASN A 343 32.45 -9.55 14.17
CA ASN A 343 32.29 -9.56 15.63
C ASN A 343 31.26 -8.51 16.11
N LYS A 344 31.27 -7.29 15.54
CA LYS A 344 30.23 -6.28 15.81
C LYS A 344 28.82 -6.78 15.47
N ASN A 345 28.65 -7.53 14.38
CA ASN A 345 27.37 -8.12 14.00
C ASN A 345 26.97 -9.28 14.92
N ILE A 346 27.90 -10.15 15.30
CA ILE A 346 27.64 -11.23 16.28
C ILE A 346 27.18 -10.64 17.62
N ILE A 347 27.86 -9.59 18.12
CA ILE A 347 27.48 -8.90 19.36
C ILE A 347 26.08 -8.27 19.27
N LYS A 348 25.71 -7.68 18.12
CA LYS A 348 24.34 -7.18 17.89
C LYS A 348 23.33 -8.31 17.93
N ASN A 349 23.50 -9.35 17.10
CA ASN A 349 22.61 -10.50 17.05
C ASN A 349 22.43 -11.17 18.42
N THR A 350 23.50 -11.31 19.22
CA THR A 350 23.42 -11.84 20.59
C THR A 350 22.61 -10.94 21.53
N ARG A 351 22.68 -9.61 21.40
CA ARG A 351 21.84 -8.67 22.18
C ARG A 351 20.38 -8.77 21.76
N ASP A 352 20.11 -8.85 20.45
CA ASP A 352 18.75 -8.96 19.92
C ASP A 352 18.08 -10.27 20.36
N ILE A 353 18.81 -11.39 20.33
CA ILE A 353 18.37 -12.69 20.85
C ILE A 353 18.08 -12.62 22.36
N LYS A 354 18.96 -12.00 23.16
CA LYS A 354 18.72 -11.81 24.61
C LYS A 354 17.44 -11.01 24.88
N HIS A 355 17.28 -9.88 24.19
CA HIS A 355 16.08 -9.06 24.30
C HIS A 355 14.80 -9.82 23.91
N GLN A 356 14.87 -10.66 22.88
CA GLN A 356 13.74 -11.51 22.48
C GLN A 356 13.42 -12.58 23.55
N ILE A 357 14.42 -13.22 24.14
CA ILE A 357 14.26 -14.16 25.26
C ILE A 357 13.61 -13.48 26.47
N ASP A 358 14.05 -12.28 26.83
CA ASP A 358 13.49 -11.52 27.97
C ASP A 358 12.03 -11.13 27.72
N LYS A 359 11.71 -10.69 26.50
CA LYS A 359 10.33 -10.41 26.07
C LYS A 359 9.44 -11.65 26.16
N ASP A 360 9.93 -12.81 25.72
CA ASP A 360 9.18 -14.07 25.75
C ASP A 360 9.01 -14.60 27.19
N ASN A 361 10.00 -14.39 28.07
CA ASN A 361 9.87 -14.66 29.50
C ASN A 361 8.82 -13.77 30.19
N ILE A 362 8.74 -12.49 29.83
CA ILE A 362 7.69 -11.57 30.31
C ILE A 362 6.31 -12.04 29.81
N ASN A 363 6.22 -12.44 28.54
CA ASN A 363 4.98 -12.96 27.96
C ASN A 363 4.50 -14.25 28.67
N ARG A 364 5.39 -15.20 28.95
CA ARG A 364 5.06 -16.44 29.70
C ARG A 364 4.51 -16.13 31.09
N LYS A 365 5.21 -15.30 31.87
CA LYS A 365 4.76 -14.84 33.21
C LYS A 365 3.41 -14.12 33.16
N MET A 366 3.11 -13.42 32.06
CA MET A 366 1.83 -12.74 31.85
C MET A 366 0.70 -13.71 31.51
N ILE A 367 0.99 -14.80 30.79
CA ILE A 367 0.04 -15.89 30.50
C ILE A 367 -0.26 -16.70 31.77
N GLU A 368 0.76 -17.04 32.57
CA GLU A 368 0.61 -17.74 33.86
C GLU A 368 -0.29 -16.95 34.82
N LYS A 369 -0.06 -15.65 34.97
CA LYS A 369 -0.92 -14.76 35.77
C LYS A 369 -2.36 -14.74 35.25
N LYS A 370 -2.56 -14.64 33.93
CA LYS A 370 -3.90 -14.70 33.33
C LYS A 370 -4.60 -16.02 33.63
N LEU A 371 -3.91 -17.16 33.50
CA LEU A 371 -4.44 -18.48 33.83
C LEU A 371 -4.90 -18.53 35.30
N CYS A 372 -4.06 -18.07 36.22
CA CYS A 372 -4.40 -17.98 37.64
C CYS A 372 -5.65 -17.10 37.88
N TYR A 373 -5.70 -15.89 37.31
CA TYR A 373 -6.88 -15.02 37.42
C TYR A 373 -8.14 -15.66 36.81
N THR A 374 -8.05 -16.36 35.68
CA THR A 374 -9.20 -17.07 35.11
C THR A 374 -9.64 -18.28 35.94
N GLY A 375 -8.71 -18.93 36.65
CA GLY A 375 -9.02 -19.99 37.61
C GLY A 375 -9.80 -19.44 38.82
N LEU A 376 -9.34 -18.32 39.38
CA LEU A 376 -10.00 -17.60 40.47
C LEU A 376 -11.37 -17.03 40.06
N LEU A 377 -11.49 -16.51 38.84
CA LEU A 377 -12.78 -16.07 38.29
C LEU A 377 -13.73 -17.26 38.07
N ARG A 378 -13.21 -18.40 37.57
CA ARG A 378 -14.01 -19.61 37.39
C ARG A 378 -14.53 -20.16 38.72
N SER A 379 -13.70 -20.22 39.76
CA SER A 379 -14.16 -20.66 41.09
C SER A 379 -15.13 -19.66 41.71
N ALA A 380 -14.88 -18.35 41.56
CA ALA A 380 -15.81 -17.32 42.02
C ALA A 380 -17.16 -17.37 41.30
N LEU A 381 -17.21 -17.66 40.00
CA LEU A 381 -18.46 -17.78 39.23
C LEU A 381 -19.21 -19.07 39.58
N VAL A 382 -18.53 -20.21 39.70
CA VAL A 382 -19.14 -21.47 40.17
C VAL A 382 -19.79 -21.32 41.54
N ASN A 383 -19.20 -20.50 42.42
CA ASN A 383 -19.71 -20.22 43.76
C ASN A 383 -20.75 -19.08 43.82
N ASN A 384 -20.93 -18.31 42.74
CA ASN A 384 -21.87 -17.19 42.65
C ASN A 384 -22.85 -17.36 41.47
N LEU A 385 -23.35 -18.58 41.28
CA LEU A 385 -24.42 -18.88 40.31
C LEU A 385 -25.66 -18.04 40.66
N THR A 386 -25.79 -16.92 39.95
CA THR A 386 -26.87 -15.95 40.09
C THR A 386 -27.97 -16.30 39.09
N ASP A 387 -29.25 -16.08 39.42
CA ASP A 387 -30.37 -16.42 38.53
C ASP A 387 -30.26 -15.82 37.12
N GLU A 388 -29.57 -14.68 36.98
CA GLU A 388 -29.27 -14.06 35.67
C GLU A 388 -28.29 -14.89 34.83
N GLU A 389 -27.33 -15.58 35.46
CA GLU A 389 -26.42 -16.50 34.75
C GLU A 389 -27.15 -17.78 34.31
N VAL A 390 -28.09 -18.29 35.11
CA VAL A 390 -28.95 -19.42 34.73
C VAL A 390 -29.78 -19.05 33.50
N LYS A 391 -30.51 -17.93 33.53
CA LYS A 391 -31.28 -17.41 32.38
C LYS A 391 -30.39 -17.18 31.14
N ARG A 392 -29.15 -16.74 31.33
CA ARG A 392 -28.18 -16.58 30.24
C ARG A 392 -27.74 -17.92 29.64
N LEU A 393 -27.56 -18.96 30.46
CA LEU A 393 -27.23 -20.30 30.00
C LEU A 393 -28.41 -20.93 29.24
N GLU A 394 -29.63 -20.83 29.76
CA GLU A 394 -30.87 -21.23 29.07
C GLU A 394 -31.00 -20.55 27.70
N TYR A 395 -30.75 -19.25 27.62
CA TYR A 395 -30.76 -18.51 26.35
C TYR A 395 -29.65 -18.98 25.37
N ILE A 396 -28.47 -19.36 25.87
CA ILE A 396 -27.40 -19.95 25.05
C ILE A 396 -27.80 -21.33 24.51
N ASP A 397 -28.49 -22.14 25.30
CA ASP A 397 -28.95 -23.46 24.86
C ASP A 397 -30.15 -23.39 23.91
N LEU A 398 -31.03 -22.40 24.07
CA LEU A 398 -32.03 -22.05 23.06
C LEU A 398 -31.36 -21.60 21.73
N LEU A 399 -30.35 -20.74 21.78
CA LEU A 399 -29.60 -20.36 20.58
C LEU A 399 -28.85 -21.53 19.93
N ARG A 400 -28.41 -22.52 20.72
CA ARG A 400 -27.81 -23.77 20.18
C ARG A 400 -28.86 -24.65 19.51
N SER A 401 -30.07 -24.75 20.06
CA SER A 401 -31.15 -25.53 19.46
C SER A 401 -31.61 -24.91 18.14
N THR A 402 -31.79 -23.59 18.06
CA THR A 402 -32.16 -22.91 16.80
C THR A 402 -31.08 -23.08 15.73
N LEU A 403 -29.81 -22.89 16.08
CA LEU A 403 -28.68 -23.08 15.15
C LEU A 403 -28.60 -24.54 14.64
N ASN A 404 -28.90 -25.53 15.47
CA ASN A 404 -29.01 -26.92 15.03
C ASN A 404 -30.22 -27.16 14.10
N THR A 405 -31.37 -26.51 14.33
CA THR A 405 -32.50 -26.59 13.38
C THR A 405 -32.16 -25.96 12.03
N GLU A 406 -31.47 -24.82 12.01
CA GLU A 406 -31.00 -24.17 10.78
C GLU A 406 -30.02 -25.06 10.01
N LYS A 407 -29.05 -25.69 10.69
CA LYS A 407 -28.13 -26.67 10.09
C LYS A 407 -28.85 -27.88 9.49
N ASN A 408 -29.90 -28.37 10.15
CA ASN A 408 -30.69 -29.48 9.62
C ASN A 408 -31.43 -29.06 8.35
N ILE A 409 -31.97 -27.84 8.29
CA ILE A 409 -32.56 -27.27 7.06
C ILE A 409 -31.49 -27.12 5.96
N GLU A 410 -30.29 -26.65 6.29
CA GLU A 410 -29.17 -26.53 5.35
C GLU A 410 -28.74 -27.91 4.79
N ASN A 411 -28.69 -28.93 5.63
CA ASN A 411 -28.35 -30.30 5.21
C ASN A 411 -29.45 -30.91 4.33
N ASN A 412 -30.73 -30.76 4.71
CA ASN A 412 -31.87 -31.25 3.92
C ASN A 412 -31.93 -30.58 2.54
N THR A 413 -31.65 -29.27 2.46
CA THR A 413 -31.61 -28.55 1.17
C THR A 413 -30.43 -28.96 0.31
N LYS A 414 -29.24 -29.21 0.89
CA LYS A 414 -28.09 -29.80 0.18
C LYS A 414 -28.41 -31.20 -0.35
N GLU A 415 -29.04 -32.05 0.45
CA GLU A 415 -29.43 -33.40 0.02
C GLU A 415 -30.45 -33.36 -1.13
N HIS A 416 -31.47 -32.50 -1.02
CA HIS A 416 -32.44 -32.28 -2.10
C HIS A 416 -31.76 -31.81 -3.40
N LEU A 417 -30.79 -30.89 -3.33
CA LEU A 417 -30.00 -30.46 -4.49
C LEU A 417 -29.16 -31.60 -5.08
N GLN A 418 -28.52 -32.42 -4.25
CA GLN A 418 -27.77 -33.60 -4.72
C GLN A 418 -28.68 -34.63 -5.38
N ASN A 419 -29.84 -34.93 -4.80
CA ASN A 419 -30.78 -35.90 -5.34
C ASN A 419 -31.40 -35.41 -6.65
N ARG A 420 -31.73 -34.10 -6.77
CA ARG A 420 -32.11 -33.46 -8.03
C ARG A 420 -30.99 -33.55 -9.09
N ALA A 421 -29.73 -33.34 -8.71
CA ALA A 421 -28.60 -33.47 -9.63
C ALA A 421 -28.40 -34.93 -10.12
N LYS A 422 -28.47 -35.92 -9.21
CA LYS A 422 -28.45 -37.35 -9.55
C LYS A 422 -29.59 -37.71 -10.51
N ALA A 423 -30.80 -37.24 -10.27
CA ALA A 423 -31.95 -37.46 -11.15
C ALA A 423 -31.73 -36.87 -12.55
N TYR A 424 -31.14 -35.67 -12.66
CA TYR A 424 -30.80 -35.05 -13.95
C TYR A 424 -29.75 -35.87 -14.72
N VAL A 425 -28.72 -36.40 -14.04
CA VAL A 425 -27.73 -37.30 -14.63
C VAL A 425 -28.35 -38.62 -15.09
N MET A 426 -29.21 -39.23 -14.28
CA MET A 426 -29.94 -40.45 -14.66
C MET A 426 -30.84 -40.23 -15.88
N LEU A 427 -31.61 -39.13 -15.92
CA LEU A 427 -32.42 -38.78 -17.09
C LEU A 427 -31.57 -38.57 -18.35
N ARG A 428 -30.41 -37.89 -18.25
CA ARG A 428 -29.46 -37.75 -19.36
C ARG A 428 -28.99 -39.13 -19.83
N LEU A 429 -28.58 -40.02 -18.93
CA LEU A 429 -28.08 -41.36 -19.26
C LEU A 429 -29.17 -42.25 -19.90
N CYS A 430 -30.37 -42.28 -19.35
CA CYS A 430 -31.50 -43.02 -19.92
C CYS A 430 -31.87 -42.52 -21.32
N LEU A 431 -31.87 -41.21 -21.56
CA LEU A 431 -32.14 -40.64 -22.88
C LEU A 431 -31.01 -40.94 -23.88
N TRP A 432 -29.75 -40.98 -23.43
CA TRP A 432 -28.62 -41.42 -24.25
C TRP A 432 -28.72 -42.90 -24.63
N ASN A 433 -29.08 -43.78 -23.69
CA ASN A 433 -29.34 -45.19 -24.00
C ASN A 433 -30.43 -45.33 -25.07
N LEU A 434 -31.49 -44.52 -25.01
CA LEU A 434 -32.53 -44.47 -26.05
C LEU A 434 -32.01 -43.92 -27.40
N VAL A 435 -31.08 -42.97 -27.42
CA VAL A 435 -30.46 -42.51 -28.70
C VAL A 435 -29.60 -43.60 -29.34
N GLU A 436 -28.87 -44.37 -28.54
CA GLU A 436 -28.02 -45.48 -29.01
C GLU A 436 -28.83 -46.71 -29.43
N THR A 437 -29.90 -47.10 -28.71
CA THR A 437 -30.78 -48.18 -29.21
C THR A 437 -31.50 -47.77 -30.49
N LEU A 438 -31.90 -46.49 -30.61
CA LEU A 438 -32.53 -45.95 -31.82
C LEU A 438 -31.52 -45.53 -32.90
N ARG A 439 -30.26 -45.96 -32.82
CA ARG A 439 -29.17 -45.45 -33.66
C ARG A 439 -29.31 -45.73 -35.15
N SER A 440 -29.84 -46.90 -35.50
CA SER A 440 -30.13 -47.36 -36.87
C SER A 440 -31.28 -46.59 -37.54
N ILE A 441 -32.15 -45.93 -36.77
CA ILE A 441 -33.34 -45.25 -37.29
C ILE A 441 -32.98 -43.84 -37.77
N ASP A 442 -33.60 -43.45 -38.91
CA ASP A 442 -33.39 -42.19 -39.63
C ASP A 442 -32.06 -42.07 -40.40
N ARG A 443 -31.46 -43.19 -40.84
CA ARG A 443 -30.35 -43.23 -41.81
C ARG A 443 -30.58 -44.31 -42.87
N GLY A 444 -30.41 -43.98 -44.15
CA GLY A 444 -30.31 -44.99 -45.20
C GLY A 444 -28.97 -45.77 -45.13
N PRO A 445 -28.80 -46.83 -45.93
CA PRO A 445 -27.56 -47.59 -46.00
C PRO A 445 -26.43 -46.75 -46.63
N TYR A 446 -25.81 -45.89 -45.82
CA TYR A 446 -24.58 -45.21 -46.17
C TYR A 446 -23.43 -46.21 -46.07
N THR A 447 -23.05 -46.76 -47.22
CA THR A 447 -21.77 -47.45 -47.39
C THR A 447 -20.64 -46.46 -47.09
N PHE A 448 -20.13 -46.50 -45.86
CA PHE A 448 -18.90 -45.80 -45.52
C PHE A 448 -17.77 -46.53 -46.27
N ARG A 449 -17.43 -46.05 -47.48
CA ARG A 449 -16.18 -46.42 -48.14
C ARG A 449 -15.04 -45.97 -47.24
N HIS A 450 -14.55 -46.88 -46.40
CA HIS A 450 -13.39 -46.65 -45.57
C HIS A 450 -12.19 -46.34 -46.46
N LYS A 451 -11.79 -45.06 -46.50
CA LYS A 451 -10.45 -44.66 -46.98
C LYS A 451 -9.34 -45.10 -46.03
N PHE A 452 -9.69 -45.58 -44.84
CA PHE A 452 -8.76 -46.09 -43.85
C PHE A 452 -8.30 -47.50 -44.25
N LEU A 453 -6.98 -47.70 -44.27
CA LEU A 453 -6.26 -48.96 -44.53
C LEU A 453 -6.05 -49.38 -46.00
N ARG A 454 -5.94 -48.42 -46.93
CA ARG A 454 -4.88 -48.52 -47.96
C ARG A 454 -3.58 -47.91 -47.43
N SER A 455 -2.91 -48.61 -46.52
CA SER A 455 -1.48 -48.35 -46.29
C SER A 455 -0.72 -48.89 -47.50
N SER A 456 0.29 -48.16 -47.98
CA SER A 456 1.04 -48.48 -49.21
C SER A 456 1.84 -49.79 -49.13
N TYR A 457 1.96 -50.38 -47.95
CA TYR A 457 2.86 -51.49 -47.63
C TYR A 457 2.19 -52.87 -47.62
N LEU A 458 0.85 -52.96 -47.66
CA LEU A 458 0.10 -54.22 -47.66
C LEU A 458 -0.62 -54.45 -49.00
N LYS A 459 0.14 -54.82 -50.03
CA LYS A 459 -0.40 -55.37 -51.29
C LYS A 459 -0.65 -56.88 -51.15
N LEU A 460 -1.70 -57.26 -50.44
CA LEU A 460 -2.20 -58.64 -50.41
C LEU A 460 -3.42 -58.76 -51.35
N PRO A 461 -3.31 -59.47 -52.50
CA PRO A 461 -4.36 -59.47 -53.53
C PRO A 461 -5.60 -60.33 -53.19
N LEU A 462 -5.64 -60.98 -52.02
CA LEU A 462 -6.70 -61.92 -51.64
C LEU A 462 -7.61 -61.44 -50.49
N LEU A 463 -7.30 -60.31 -49.83
CA LEU A 463 -8.23 -59.70 -48.86
C LEU A 463 -9.05 -58.59 -49.54
N ASN A 464 -10.13 -59.01 -50.21
CA ASN A 464 -11.19 -58.11 -50.64
C ASN A 464 -12.06 -57.74 -49.42
N PHE A 465 -11.70 -56.65 -48.73
CA PHE A 465 -12.48 -56.11 -47.61
C PHE A 465 -13.88 -55.58 -48.02
N ASP A 466 -14.16 -55.47 -49.32
CA ASP A 466 -15.44 -54.99 -49.88
C ASP A 466 -16.65 -55.88 -49.53
N PHE A 467 -16.45 -57.10 -49.01
CA PHE A 467 -17.53 -58.03 -48.65
C PHE A 467 -17.98 -57.97 -47.18
N PHE A 468 -17.33 -57.16 -46.34
CA PHE A 468 -17.74 -56.99 -44.94
C PHE A 468 -18.51 -55.69 -44.75
N ASP A 469 -19.85 -55.77 -44.86
CA ASP A 469 -20.77 -54.73 -44.37
C ASP A 469 -20.69 -54.65 -42.83
N ILE A 470 -19.66 -53.96 -42.35
CA ILE A 470 -19.45 -53.74 -40.91
C ILE A 470 -20.41 -52.63 -40.46
N TYR A 471 -21.53 -53.03 -39.86
CA TYR A 471 -22.53 -52.12 -39.27
C TYR A 471 -22.04 -51.34 -38.04
N SER A 472 -20.78 -51.49 -37.60
CA SER A 472 -20.23 -50.77 -36.45
C SER A 472 -19.76 -49.37 -36.84
N ILE A 473 -20.33 -48.37 -36.19
CA ILE A 473 -20.07 -46.94 -36.43
C ILE A 473 -19.42 -46.37 -35.16
N PRO A 474 -18.49 -45.40 -35.21
CA PRO A 474 -18.02 -44.70 -34.01
C PRO A 474 -19.16 -43.90 -33.34
N PRO A 475 -19.25 -43.88 -31.99
CA PRO A 475 -20.30 -43.14 -31.28
C PRO A 475 -20.25 -41.64 -31.61
N ASN A 476 -21.42 -41.01 -31.67
CA ASN A 476 -21.49 -39.56 -31.89
C ASN A 476 -20.94 -38.80 -30.68
N ILE A 477 -20.37 -37.62 -30.90
CA ILE A 477 -19.83 -36.76 -29.84
C ILE A 477 -20.97 -36.36 -28.88
N TYR A 478 -20.69 -36.38 -27.58
CA TYR A 478 -21.67 -36.16 -26.52
C TYR A 478 -22.28 -34.74 -26.54
N GLU A 479 -23.54 -34.62 -26.96
CA GLU A 479 -24.37 -33.45 -26.66
C GLU A 479 -24.78 -33.42 -25.17
N GLU A 480 -24.78 -32.24 -24.56
CA GLU A 480 -25.05 -32.09 -23.11
C GLU A 480 -26.50 -31.72 -22.78
N ASP A 481 -27.23 -31.15 -23.75
CA ASP A 481 -28.57 -30.60 -23.54
C ASP A 481 -29.66 -31.69 -23.60
N ILE A 482 -30.22 -32.05 -22.43
CA ILE A 482 -31.34 -33.00 -22.32
C ILE A 482 -32.49 -32.66 -23.28
N ASN A 483 -32.82 -31.37 -23.47
CA ASN A 483 -33.89 -30.95 -24.36
C ASN A 483 -33.60 -31.22 -25.85
N LYS A 484 -32.33 -31.20 -26.29
CA LYS A 484 -31.94 -31.54 -27.66
C LYS A 484 -32.00 -33.06 -27.86
N ILE A 485 -31.41 -33.82 -26.92
CA ILE A 485 -31.46 -35.29 -26.89
C ILE A 485 -32.92 -35.79 -26.93
N MET A 486 -33.80 -35.22 -26.08
CA MET A 486 -35.23 -35.55 -26.04
C MET A 486 -35.93 -35.28 -27.38
N ARG A 487 -35.63 -34.18 -28.08
CA ARG A 487 -36.18 -33.89 -29.41
C ARG A 487 -35.69 -34.88 -30.47
N LEU A 488 -34.42 -35.29 -30.40
CA LEU A 488 -33.85 -36.32 -31.28
C LEU A 488 -34.50 -37.70 -31.05
N VAL A 489 -34.65 -38.12 -29.79
CA VAL A 489 -35.37 -39.36 -29.42
C VAL A 489 -36.81 -39.32 -29.93
N LYS A 490 -37.55 -38.23 -29.68
CA LYS A 490 -38.94 -38.08 -30.18
C LYS A 490 -39.03 -38.17 -31.70
N ARG A 491 -38.13 -37.50 -32.43
CA ARG A 491 -38.07 -37.58 -33.91
C ARG A 491 -37.81 -39.01 -34.40
N LYS A 492 -36.87 -39.73 -33.77
CA LYS A 492 -36.52 -41.11 -34.14
C LYS A 492 -37.65 -42.09 -33.82
N LEU A 493 -38.23 -42.02 -32.62
CA LEU A 493 -39.39 -42.83 -32.24
C LEU A 493 -40.58 -42.57 -33.17
N TYR A 494 -40.88 -41.31 -33.49
CA TYR A 494 -41.96 -40.97 -34.42
C TYR A 494 -41.74 -41.61 -35.81
N LYS A 495 -40.50 -41.61 -36.32
CA LYS A 495 -40.16 -42.27 -37.57
C LYS A 495 -40.22 -43.80 -37.50
N LEU A 496 -39.81 -44.41 -36.39
CA LEU A 496 -39.99 -45.85 -36.16
C LEU A 496 -41.47 -46.21 -36.14
N MET A 497 -42.31 -45.46 -35.40
CA MET A 497 -43.75 -45.69 -35.33
C MET A 497 -44.42 -45.51 -36.69
N LEU A 498 -44.03 -44.51 -37.48
CA LEU A 498 -44.49 -44.37 -38.87
C LEU A 498 -44.05 -45.56 -39.74
N SER A 499 -42.80 -46.01 -39.65
CA SER A 499 -42.34 -47.18 -40.41
C SER A 499 -43.02 -48.48 -39.99
N TYR A 500 -43.39 -48.60 -38.71
CA TYR A 500 -44.13 -49.74 -38.18
C TYR A 500 -45.59 -49.72 -38.65
N ALA A 501 -46.26 -48.57 -38.59
CA ALA A 501 -47.62 -48.39 -39.11
C ALA A 501 -47.73 -48.49 -40.64
N ALA A 502 -46.62 -48.32 -41.37
CA ALA A 502 -46.54 -48.54 -42.81
C ALA A 502 -46.36 -50.02 -43.22
N ILE A 503 -46.13 -50.93 -42.25
CA ILE A 503 -46.17 -52.37 -42.49
C ILE A 503 -47.64 -52.81 -42.35
N PRO A 504 -48.30 -53.28 -43.42
CA PRO A 504 -49.69 -53.72 -43.34
C PRO A 504 -49.82 -54.95 -42.41
N ASP A 505 -50.92 -54.99 -41.66
CA ASP A 505 -51.16 -55.95 -40.58
C ASP A 505 -50.79 -57.39 -40.93
N SER A 506 -49.71 -57.87 -40.32
CA SER A 506 -49.29 -59.26 -40.42
C SER A 506 -48.74 -59.73 -39.08
N HIS A 507 -49.63 -59.86 -38.10
CA HIS A 507 -49.33 -60.50 -36.81
C HIS A 507 -48.72 -61.91 -36.97
N GLN A 508 -49.01 -62.59 -38.09
CA GLN A 508 -48.40 -63.86 -38.48
C GLN A 508 -46.91 -63.74 -38.88
N LYS A 509 -46.47 -62.63 -39.49
CA LYS A 509 -45.04 -62.41 -39.80
C LYS A 509 -44.24 -61.96 -38.58
N THR A 510 -44.87 -61.32 -37.59
CA THR A 510 -44.15 -60.93 -36.36
C THR A 510 -43.69 -62.12 -35.52
N SER A 511 -44.44 -63.21 -35.41
CA SER A 511 -43.92 -64.40 -34.71
C SER A 511 -42.76 -65.04 -35.48
N ILE A 512 -42.89 -65.18 -36.80
CA ILE A 512 -41.83 -65.73 -37.68
C ILE A 512 -40.55 -64.88 -37.59
N LEU A 513 -40.65 -63.55 -37.55
CA LEU A 513 -39.50 -62.65 -37.39
C LEU A 513 -38.91 -62.68 -35.97
N VAL A 514 -39.73 -62.89 -34.94
CA VAL A 514 -39.26 -63.10 -33.56
C VAL A 514 -38.54 -64.44 -33.43
N ASP A 515 -39.06 -65.51 -34.05
CA ASP A 515 -38.46 -66.83 -34.06
C ASP A 515 -37.14 -66.85 -34.87
N ASP A 516 -37.10 -66.22 -36.05
CA ASP A 516 -35.88 -66.07 -36.85
C ASP A 516 -34.83 -65.21 -36.11
N TYR A 517 -35.24 -64.10 -35.47
CA TYR A 517 -34.34 -63.33 -34.59
C TYR A 517 -33.85 -64.16 -33.39
N HIS A 518 -34.72 -64.93 -32.75
CA HIS A 518 -34.36 -65.77 -31.61
C HIS A 518 -33.42 -66.90 -32.01
N GLN A 519 -33.64 -67.55 -33.16
CA GLN A 519 -32.74 -68.56 -33.71
C GLN A 519 -31.37 -67.96 -34.06
N ARG A 520 -31.32 -66.79 -34.73
CA ARG A 520 -30.07 -66.08 -35.01
C ARG A 520 -29.34 -65.66 -33.74
N PHE A 521 -30.06 -65.15 -32.74
CA PHE A 521 -29.47 -64.82 -31.44
C PHE A 521 -28.90 -66.07 -30.75
N LEU A 522 -29.61 -67.21 -30.79
CA LEU A 522 -29.11 -68.47 -30.24
C LEU A 522 -27.88 -69.01 -31.01
N THR A 523 -27.80 -68.85 -32.33
CA THR A 523 -26.62 -69.27 -33.11
C THR A 523 -25.41 -68.35 -32.85
N GLU A 524 -25.60 -67.03 -32.76
CA GLU A 524 -24.56 -66.10 -32.32
C GLU A 524 -24.12 -66.35 -30.87
N TYR A 525 -25.05 -66.66 -29.96
CA TYR A 525 -24.74 -66.97 -28.57
C TYR A 525 -23.96 -68.27 -28.44
N ARG A 526 -24.35 -69.33 -29.18
CA ARG A 526 -23.62 -70.61 -29.21
C ARG A 526 -22.21 -70.45 -29.77
N SER A 527 -22.06 -69.81 -30.93
CA SER A 527 -20.74 -69.59 -31.55
C SER A 527 -19.83 -68.64 -30.74
N ASN A 528 -20.40 -67.68 -29.99
CA ASN A 528 -19.63 -66.89 -29.01
C ASN A 528 -19.32 -67.67 -27.72
N ALA A 529 -20.18 -68.59 -27.27
CA ALA A 529 -19.91 -69.47 -26.14
C ALA A 529 -18.81 -70.50 -26.46
N GLU A 530 -18.78 -71.03 -27.68
CA GLU A 530 -17.69 -71.89 -28.19
C GLU A 530 -16.37 -71.13 -28.25
N LYS A 531 -16.36 -69.90 -28.77
CA LYS A 531 -15.19 -69.01 -28.73
C LYS A 531 -14.71 -68.74 -27.29
N ARG A 532 -15.62 -68.47 -26.35
CA ARG A 532 -15.27 -68.27 -24.92
C ARG A 532 -14.68 -69.53 -24.28
N LYS A 533 -15.28 -70.70 -24.51
CA LYS A 533 -14.74 -71.99 -24.03
C LYS A 533 -13.36 -72.29 -24.62
N SER A 534 -13.07 -71.85 -25.85
CA SER A 534 -11.73 -71.98 -26.44
C SER A 534 -10.68 -71.04 -25.83
N LEU A 535 -11.08 -69.98 -25.11
CA LEU A 535 -10.17 -69.14 -24.32
C LEU A 535 -9.95 -69.67 -22.89
N GLU A 536 -10.92 -70.35 -22.28
CA GLU A 536 -10.80 -70.83 -20.89
C GLU A 536 -9.84 -72.02 -20.72
N TYR A 537 -9.45 -72.70 -21.81
CA TYR A 537 -8.63 -73.92 -21.73
C TYR A 537 -7.11 -73.68 -21.72
N ASP A 538 -6.63 -72.45 -21.93
CA ASP A 538 -5.19 -72.12 -21.88
C ASP A 538 -4.92 -71.13 -20.73
N GLY A 539 -4.84 -71.68 -19.52
CA GLY A 539 -4.76 -70.93 -18.27
C GLY A 539 -3.42 -70.21 -18.07
N ALA A 540 -3.36 -68.92 -18.40
CA ALA A 540 -2.32 -68.01 -17.94
C ALA A 540 -2.92 -66.66 -17.51
N ILE A 541 -2.43 -66.13 -16.39
CA ILE A 541 -2.94 -64.91 -15.76
C ILE A 541 -2.71 -63.71 -16.68
N SER A 542 -3.80 -63.12 -17.20
CA SER A 542 -3.79 -61.92 -18.02
C SER A 542 -3.95 -60.68 -17.15
N THR A 543 -2.98 -59.77 -17.19
CA THR A 543 -3.02 -58.47 -16.51
C THR A 543 -3.93 -57.48 -17.26
N ASP A 544 -4.47 -56.50 -16.55
CA ASP A 544 -5.55 -55.61 -17.04
C ASP A 544 -5.24 -54.80 -18.32
N GLU A 545 -4.00 -54.76 -18.80
CA GLU A 545 -3.61 -54.11 -20.05
C GLU A 545 -4.08 -54.86 -21.32
N GLU A 546 -4.23 -56.19 -21.27
CA GLU A 546 -4.68 -56.95 -22.46
C GLU A 546 -6.17 -56.74 -22.78
N ARG A 547 -6.98 -56.30 -21.80
CA ARG A 547 -8.40 -55.96 -21.99
C ARG A 547 -8.63 -54.78 -22.95
N ALA A 548 -7.60 -53.98 -23.24
CA ALA A 548 -7.69 -52.91 -24.23
C ALA A 548 -7.61 -53.41 -25.69
N ASN A 549 -7.01 -54.58 -25.93
CA ASN A 549 -6.65 -55.08 -27.27
C ASN A 549 -7.32 -56.41 -27.65
N VAL A 550 -8.57 -56.61 -27.22
CA VAL A 550 -9.38 -57.83 -27.48
C VAL A 550 -9.52 -58.19 -28.98
N GLY A 551 -9.24 -57.25 -29.90
CA GLY A 551 -9.32 -57.46 -31.35
C GLY A 551 -8.05 -57.99 -32.04
N VAL A 552 -6.91 -58.13 -31.36
CA VAL A 552 -5.64 -58.52 -32.01
C VAL A 552 -5.11 -59.84 -31.42
N PRO A 553 -5.16 -60.97 -32.15
CA PRO A 553 -4.68 -62.25 -31.63
C PRO A 553 -3.17 -62.24 -31.41
N THR A 554 -2.72 -62.85 -30.30
CA THR A 554 -1.29 -62.89 -29.95
C THR A 554 -0.50 -63.82 -30.87
N ARG A 555 0.82 -63.59 -31.00
CA ARG A 555 1.72 -64.39 -31.87
C ARG A 555 1.64 -65.91 -31.63
N LYS A 556 1.37 -66.36 -30.40
CA LYS A 556 1.13 -67.78 -30.08
C LYS A 556 -0.18 -68.29 -30.68
N GLN A 557 -1.28 -67.55 -30.52
CA GLN A 557 -2.59 -67.87 -31.09
C GLN A 557 -2.57 -67.88 -32.63
N ILE A 558 -1.88 -66.90 -33.25
CA ILE A 558 -1.68 -66.89 -34.71
C ILE A 558 -0.91 -68.15 -35.15
N LYS A 559 0.15 -68.54 -34.43
CA LYS A 559 0.89 -69.78 -34.73
C LYS A 559 0.00 -71.03 -34.59
N SER A 560 -0.76 -71.18 -33.51
CA SER A 560 -1.58 -72.37 -33.30
C SER A 560 -2.73 -72.48 -34.31
N SER A 561 -3.37 -71.37 -34.66
CA SER A 561 -4.38 -71.32 -35.72
C SER A 561 -3.79 -71.60 -37.10
N SER A 562 -2.61 -71.06 -37.43
CA SER A 562 -1.93 -71.40 -38.69
C SER A 562 -1.46 -72.86 -38.77
N ALA A 563 -1.10 -73.47 -37.63
CA ALA A 563 -0.74 -74.89 -37.58
C ALA A 563 -1.97 -75.78 -37.81
N LYS A 564 -3.10 -75.50 -37.14
CA LYS A 564 -4.36 -76.21 -37.39
C LYS A 564 -4.84 -76.06 -38.83
N LEU A 565 -4.73 -74.87 -39.42
CA LEU A 565 -5.13 -74.64 -40.80
C LEU A 565 -4.21 -75.39 -41.79
N LEU A 566 -2.92 -75.56 -41.46
CA LEU A 566 -2.01 -76.44 -42.20
C LEU A 566 -2.34 -77.93 -42.02
N GLU A 567 -2.76 -78.38 -40.83
CA GLU A 567 -3.24 -79.75 -40.59
C GLU A 567 -4.55 -80.02 -41.35
N GLU A 568 -5.50 -79.08 -41.34
CA GLU A 568 -6.76 -79.17 -42.10
C GLU A 568 -6.52 -79.19 -43.62
N ILE A 569 -5.57 -78.40 -44.13
CA ILE A 569 -5.15 -78.47 -45.54
C ILE A 569 -4.43 -79.80 -45.83
N HIS A 570 -3.56 -80.27 -44.93
CA HIS A 570 -2.85 -81.54 -45.13
C HIS A 570 -3.83 -82.73 -45.21
N ASN A 571 -4.83 -82.76 -44.31
CA ASN A 571 -5.91 -83.74 -44.26
C ASN A 571 -6.97 -83.58 -45.39
N ALA A 572 -6.86 -82.54 -46.22
CA ALA A 572 -7.74 -82.32 -47.38
C ALA A 572 -7.04 -82.63 -48.72
N TYR A 573 -5.72 -82.85 -48.70
CA TYR A 573 -4.91 -83.19 -49.88
C TYR A 573 -4.27 -84.59 -49.82
N TYR A 574 -4.45 -85.31 -48.71
CA TYR A 574 -4.18 -86.74 -48.52
C TYR A 574 -5.45 -87.44 -48.04
#